data_AF-D7BTN5-F1
#
_entry.id   AF-D7BTN5-F1
#
_cell.length_a   1.000
_cell.length_b   1.000
_cell.length_c   1.000
_cell.angle_alpha   90.00
_cell.angle_beta   90.00
_cell.angle_gamma   90.00
#
_symmetry.space_group_name_H-M   'P 1'
#
loop_
_entity.id
_entity.type
_entity.pdbx_description
1 polymer ?
#
loop_
_entity_poly.entity_id
_entity_poly.type
_entity_poly.pdbx_seq_one_letter_code
_entity_poly.pdbx_strand_id
1 'polypeptide(L)'
;MVTGRTGERSETRKKTVGAGPGFGHTLGLLVLAISEWVRADLKDATSLASHSYLKNMIEFAGELSDTNWYKSAVDLYDKVSFGQPRAALWAAVFMALVVRLNRHGPEEAQQVLSWVTAAYCLLATVALMPYLAAPGGAIIVLLALSAGLVNVATR
;
A
#
# COMPACT_ATOMS: atom_id res chain seq x y z
N MET A 1 -42.12 -0.20 -7.38
CA MET A 1 -41.31 -1.11 -6.54
C MET A 1 -39.91 -1.19 -7.15
N VAL A 2 -39.03 -0.23 -6.81
CA VAL A 2 -37.64 -0.12 -7.33
C VAL A 2 -36.71 -0.05 -6.12
N THR A 3 -36.73 -1.09 -5.30
CA THR A 3 -35.96 -1.16 -4.04
C THR A 3 -34.89 -2.25 -4.05
N GLY A 4 -34.89 -3.16 -5.03
CA GLY A 4 -33.89 -4.24 -5.14
C GLY A 4 -32.53 -3.77 -5.70
N ARG A 5 -32.53 -3.06 -6.84
CA ARG A 5 -31.29 -2.65 -7.55
C ARG A 5 -30.38 -1.71 -6.77
N THR A 6 -30.95 -0.87 -5.92
CA THR A 6 -30.17 0.11 -5.13
C THR A 6 -29.51 -0.53 -3.91
N GLY A 7 -30.19 -1.49 -3.27
CA GLY A 7 -29.65 -2.25 -2.14
C GLY A 7 -28.52 -3.20 -2.54
N GLU A 8 -28.71 -3.95 -3.61
CA GLU A 8 -27.73 -4.92 -4.11
C GLU A 8 -26.43 -4.23 -4.55
N ARG A 9 -26.54 -3.13 -5.30
CA ARG A 9 -25.39 -2.30 -5.72
C ARG A 9 -24.63 -1.69 -4.54
N SER A 10 -25.34 -1.32 -3.46
CA SER A 10 -24.72 -0.80 -2.23
C SER A 10 -23.91 -1.88 -1.50
N GLU A 11 -24.45 -3.10 -1.39
CA GLU A 11 -23.74 -4.22 -0.74
C GLU A 11 -22.54 -4.70 -1.55
N THR A 12 -22.66 -4.80 -2.88
CA THR A 12 -21.51 -5.13 -3.74
C THR A 12 -20.42 -4.07 -3.62
N ARG A 13 -20.80 -2.79 -3.57
CA ARG A 13 -19.82 -1.71 -3.36
C ARG A 13 -19.12 -1.83 -2.01
N LYS A 14 -19.84 -2.12 -0.93
CA LYS A 14 -19.22 -2.36 0.39
C LYS A 14 -18.24 -3.53 0.35
N LYS A 15 -18.54 -4.61 -0.37
CA LYS A 15 -17.60 -5.74 -0.52
C LYS A 15 -16.35 -5.37 -1.32
N THR A 16 -16.50 -4.52 -2.33
CA THR A 16 -15.39 -4.07 -3.19
C THR A 16 -14.48 -3.06 -2.50
N VAL A 17 -15.02 -2.04 -1.81
CA VAL A 17 -14.20 -0.94 -1.24
C VAL A 17 -14.28 -0.80 0.27
N GLY A 18 -14.95 -1.73 0.97
CA GLY A 18 -15.09 -1.72 2.42
C GLY A 18 -13.81 -2.01 3.18
N ALA A 19 -13.96 -2.25 4.49
CA ALA A 19 -12.86 -2.27 5.45
C ALA A 19 -11.73 -3.26 5.10
N GLY A 20 -12.05 -4.45 4.58
CA GLY A 20 -11.07 -5.47 4.21
C GLY A 20 -10.06 -4.97 3.16
N PRO A 21 -10.48 -4.73 1.90
CA PRO A 21 -9.60 -4.16 0.89
C PRO A 21 -9.09 -2.77 1.28
N GLY A 22 -9.92 -1.94 1.94
CA GLY A 22 -9.53 -0.60 2.39
C GLY A 22 -8.30 -0.56 3.27
N PHE A 23 -8.14 -1.53 4.18
CA PHE A 23 -6.96 -1.66 5.01
C PHE A 23 -5.70 -1.92 4.18
N GLY A 24 -5.75 -2.90 3.27
CA GLY A 24 -4.62 -3.21 2.38
C GLY A 24 -4.21 -2.01 1.53
N HIS A 25 -5.18 -1.29 0.95
CA HIS A 25 -4.88 -0.08 0.16
C HIS A 25 -4.28 1.06 1.00
N THR A 26 -4.73 1.21 2.25
CA THR A 26 -4.18 2.21 3.18
C THR A 26 -2.71 1.93 3.46
N LEU A 27 -2.37 0.66 3.73
CA LEU A 27 -0.98 0.25 3.96
C LEU A 27 -0.12 0.40 2.70
N GLY A 28 -0.65 0.03 1.52
CA GLY A 28 0.03 0.23 0.24
C GLY A 28 0.33 1.70 -0.04
N LEU A 29 -0.64 2.59 0.21
CA LEU A 29 -0.45 4.03 0.06
C LEU A 29 0.57 4.58 1.07
N LEU A 30 0.51 4.14 2.33
CA LEU A 30 1.48 4.52 3.37
C LEU A 30 2.91 4.16 2.96
N VAL A 31 3.15 2.91 2.57
CA VAL A 31 4.51 2.44 2.23
C VAL A 31 5.00 3.05 0.92
N LEU A 32 4.11 3.32 -0.03
CA LEU A 32 4.45 4.09 -1.23
C LEU A 32 4.91 5.51 -0.88
N ALA A 33 4.15 6.22 -0.03
CA ALA A 33 4.50 7.59 0.36
C ALA A 33 5.86 7.65 1.08
N ILE A 34 6.11 6.72 2.00
CA ILE A 34 7.37 6.68 2.75
C ILE A 34 8.53 6.32 1.81
N SER A 35 8.38 5.29 0.97
CA SER A 35 9.45 4.88 0.06
C SER A 35 9.80 5.95 -0.98
N GLU A 36 8.81 6.69 -1.49
CA GLU A 36 9.05 7.82 -2.39
C GLU A 36 9.68 9.02 -1.68
N TRP A 37 9.31 9.29 -0.42
CA TRP A 37 9.97 10.31 0.38
C TRP A 37 11.44 9.98 0.61
N VAL A 38 11.75 8.76 1.10
CA VAL A 38 13.14 8.30 1.27
C VAL A 38 13.91 8.38 -0.05
N ARG A 39 13.31 7.94 -1.16
CA ARG A 39 13.95 8.00 -2.47
C ARG A 39 14.21 9.44 -2.93
N ALA A 40 13.28 10.37 -2.68
CA ALA A 40 13.44 11.77 -3.03
C ALA A 40 14.55 12.44 -2.20
N ASP A 41 14.59 12.15 -0.91
CA ASP A 41 15.60 12.66 0.02
C ASP A 41 17.01 12.16 -0.33
N LEU A 42 17.13 10.87 -0.67
CA LEU A 42 18.41 10.28 -1.07
C LEU A 42 18.88 10.64 -2.47
N LYS A 43 18.02 11.19 -3.33
CA LYS A 43 18.34 11.43 -4.75
C LYS A 43 19.54 12.39 -4.92
N ASP A 44 19.62 13.40 -4.07
CA ASP A 44 20.64 14.45 -4.12
C ASP A 44 21.59 14.39 -2.92
N ALA A 45 21.58 13.27 -2.18
CA ALA A 45 22.39 13.09 -0.98
C ALA A 45 23.87 12.91 -1.32
N THR A 46 24.71 13.84 -0.86
CA THR A 46 26.18 13.75 -0.97
C THR A 46 26.81 12.93 0.17
N SER A 47 26.06 12.69 1.24
CA SER A 47 26.45 11.85 2.37
C SER A 47 25.23 11.17 2.98
N LEU A 48 25.31 9.86 3.20
CA LEU A 48 24.26 9.10 3.90
C LEU A 48 24.31 9.33 5.42
N ALA A 49 25.46 9.75 5.96
CA ALA A 49 25.67 9.93 7.40
C ALA A 49 24.85 11.07 8.01
N SER A 50 24.34 12.00 7.19
CA SER A 50 23.46 13.09 7.64
C SER A 50 22.00 12.66 7.82
N HIS A 51 21.63 11.44 7.43
CA HIS A 51 20.24 10.97 7.43
C HIS A 51 20.01 9.98 8.57
N SER A 52 19.67 10.51 9.75
CA SER A 52 19.55 9.71 10.99
C SER A 52 18.50 8.60 10.91
N TYR A 53 17.47 8.74 10.08
CA TYR A 53 16.44 7.72 9.91
C TYR A 53 16.96 6.44 9.24
N LEU A 54 18.03 6.53 8.44
CA LEU A 54 18.63 5.36 7.77
C LEU A 54 19.17 4.36 8.78
N LYS A 55 19.68 4.83 9.93
CA LYS A 55 20.14 3.96 11.00
C LYS A 55 19.02 3.03 11.45
N ASN A 56 17.86 3.58 11.78
CA ASN A 56 16.71 2.80 12.24
C ASN A 56 16.22 1.82 11.14
N MET A 57 16.22 2.25 9.88
CA MET A 57 15.86 1.38 8.75
C MET A 57 16.82 0.20 8.61
N ILE A 58 18.13 0.44 8.71
CA ILE A 58 19.18 -0.58 8.56
C ILE A 58 19.16 -1.55 9.74
N GLU A 59 19.04 -1.04 10.97
CA GLU A 59 18.91 -1.87 12.17
C GLU A 59 17.69 -2.78 12.05
N PHE A 60 16.53 -2.24 11.68
CA PHE A 60 15.32 -3.03 11.52
C PHE A 60 15.40 -4.03 10.36
N ALA A 61 16.04 -3.66 9.24
CA ALA A 61 16.32 -4.60 8.16
C ALA A 61 17.23 -5.74 8.60
N GLY A 62 18.23 -5.45 9.44
CA GLY A 62 19.12 -6.45 10.05
C GLY A 62 18.35 -7.47 10.88
N GLU A 63 17.49 -6.99 11.80
CA GLU A 63 16.62 -7.84 12.63
C GLU A 63 15.72 -8.76 11.79
N LEU A 64 15.16 -8.24 10.70
CA LEU A 64 14.29 -9.01 9.80
C LEU A 64 15.07 -10.00 8.94
N SER A 65 16.32 -9.69 8.57
CA SER A 65 17.16 -10.50 7.68
C SER A 65 17.54 -11.87 8.26
N ASP A 66 17.43 -12.05 9.58
CA ASP A 66 17.64 -13.34 10.23
C ASP A 66 16.40 -14.24 10.16
N THR A 67 15.27 -13.75 9.66
CA THR A 67 14.01 -14.48 9.62
C THR A 67 13.69 -15.04 8.22
N ASN A 68 13.40 -16.35 8.16
CA ASN A 68 13.13 -17.03 6.87
C ASN A 68 11.82 -16.56 6.21
N TRP A 69 10.82 -16.15 7.00
CA TRP A 69 9.54 -15.69 6.46
C TRP A 69 9.69 -14.34 5.73
N TYR A 70 10.53 -13.43 6.24
CA TYR A 70 10.74 -12.12 5.64
C TYR A 70 11.45 -12.23 4.29
N LYS A 71 12.51 -13.04 4.20
CA LYS A 71 13.18 -13.36 2.93
C LYS A 71 12.20 -13.88 1.89
N SER A 72 11.36 -14.83 2.29
CA SER A 72 10.33 -15.40 1.40
C SER A 72 9.33 -14.34 0.91
N ALA A 73 8.94 -13.40 1.77
CA ALA A 73 8.05 -12.30 1.40
C ALA A 73 8.70 -11.31 0.43
N VAL A 74 9.97 -10.95 0.67
CA VAL A 74 10.75 -10.07 -0.23
C VAL A 74 10.94 -10.73 -1.59
N ASP A 75 11.32 -12.02 -1.62
CA ASP A 75 11.50 -12.77 -2.87
C ASP A 75 10.18 -12.91 -3.64
N LEU A 76 9.07 -13.17 -2.95
CA LEU A 76 7.75 -13.23 -3.57
C LEU A 76 7.38 -11.86 -4.14
N TYR A 77 7.59 -10.79 -3.38
CA TYR A 77 7.30 -9.42 -3.79
C TYR A 77 8.08 -9.02 -5.06
N ASP A 78 9.38 -9.34 -5.12
CA ASP A 78 10.21 -9.06 -6.30
C ASP A 78 9.71 -9.83 -7.54
N LYS A 79 9.39 -11.12 -7.39
CA LYS A 79 8.84 -11.97 -8.46
C LYS A 79 7.52 -11.45 -9.00
N VAL A 80 6.55 -11.16 -8.15
CA VAL A 80 5.23 -10.66 -8.59
C VAL A 80 5.27 -9.22 -9.08
N SER A 81 6.36 -8.50 -8.77
CA SER A 81 6.63 -7.17 -9.31
C SER A 81 7.42 -7.18 -10.62
N PHE A 82 7.77 -8.35 -11.14
CA PHE A 82 8.52 -8.53 -12.39
C PHE A 82 9.84 -7.74 -12.43
N GLY A 83 10.55 -7.67 -11.30
CA GLY A 83 11.79 -6.89 -11.16
C GLY A 83 11.58 -5.36 -11.18
N GLN A 84 10.33 -4.88 -11.09
CA GLN A 84 9.96 -3.46 -11.07
C GLN A 84 9.10 -3.12 -9.84
N PRO A 85 9.56 -3.39 -8.59
CA PRO A 85 8.78 -3.24 -7.36
C PRO A 85 8.18 -1.85 -7.19
N ARG A 86 8.95 -0.80 -7.50
CA ARG A 86 8.48 0.59 -7.43
C ARG A 86 7.31 0.85 -8.38
N ALA A 87 7.45 0.49 -9.66
CA ALA A 87 6.41 0.75 -10.66
C ALA A 87 5.15 -0.08 -10.37
N ALA A 88 5.33 -1.33 -9.92
CA ALA A 88 4.24 -2.21 -9.55
C ALA A 88 3.48 -1.70 -8.31
N LEU A 89 4.17 -1.14 -7.30
CA LEU A 89 3.51 -0.49 -6.15
C LEU A 89 2.73 0.75 -6.54
N TRP A 90 3.29 1.62 -7.38
CA TRP A 90 2.54 2.75 -7.95
C TRP A 90 1.29 2.27 -8.70
N ALA A 91 1.43 1.26 -9.57
CA ALA A 91 0.31 0.71 -10.32
C ALA A 91 -0.78 0.14 -9.39
N ALA A 92 -0.41 -0.59 -8.34
CA ALA A 92 -1.34 -1.10 -7.35
C ALA A 92 -2.09 0.05 -6.64
N VAL A 93 -1.40 1.06 -6.14
CA VAL A 93 -2.07 2.20 -5.49
C VAL A 93 -2.98 2.96 -6.46
N PHE A 94 -2.57 3.17 -7.71
CA PHE A 94 -3.44 3.77 -8.72
C PHE A 94 -4.67 2.90 -9.01
N MET A 95 -4.51 1.59 -9.12
CA MET A 95 -5.65 0.67 -9.32
C MET A 95 -6.62 0.71 -8.15
N ALA A 96 -6.12 0.80 -6.91
CA ALA A 96 -6.95 0.96 -5.72
C ALA A 96 -7.80 2.25 -5.76
N LEU A 97 -7.23 3.34 -6.29
CA LEU A 97 -7.92 4.61 -6.49
C LEU A 97 -8.92 4.51 -7.64
N VAL A 98 -8.55 3.91 -8.78
CA VAL A 98 -9.45 3.71 -9.93
C VAL A 98 -10.68 2.92 -9.52
N VAL A 99 -10.52 1.81 -8.80
CA VAL A 99 -11.66 1.02 -8.29
C VAL A 99 -12.56 1.84 -7.37
N ARG A 100 -11.98 2.72 -6.56
CA ARG A 100 -12.73 3.60 -5.64
C ARG A 100 -13.47 4.73 -6.33
N LEU A 101 -12.85 5.36 -7.32
CA LEU A 101 -13.43 6.50 -8.02
C LEU A 101 -14.41 6.07 -9.11
N ASN A 102 -14.19 4.91 -9.73
CA ASN A 102 -15.05 4.39 -10.79
C ASN A 102 -16.33 3.76 -10.24
N ARG A 103 -17.38 4.55 -9.99
CA ARG A 103 -18.63 4.02 -9.40
C ARG A 103 -19.50 3.17 -10.34
N HIS A 104 -19.20 3.20 -11.63
CA HIS A 104 -20.06 2.62 -12.67
C HIS A 104 -19.39 1.50 -13.45
N GLY A 105 -18.18 1.09 -13.08
CA GLY A 105 -17.51 -0.03 -13.74
C GLY A 105 -18.12 -1.40 -13.38
N PRO A 106 -17.70 -2.46 -14.09
CA PRO A 106 -18.22 -3.81 -13.90
C PRO A 106 -17.92 -4.34 -12.50
N GLU A 107 -18.95 -4.81 -11.80
CA GLU A 107 -18.87 -5.16 -10.38
C GLU A 107 -17.84 -6.25 -10.07
N GLU A 108 -17.91 -7.37 -10.81
CA GLU A 108 -17.01 -8.52 -10.63
C GLU A 108 -15.54 -8.13 -10.85
N ALA A 109 -15.27 -7.41 -11.94
CA ALA A 109 -13.92 -6.96 -12.26
C ALA A 109 -13.38 -6.01 -11.18
N GLN A 110 -14.20 -5.07 -10.70
CA GLN A 110 -13.79 -4.17 -9.62
C GLN A 110 -13.52 -4.90 -8.31
N GLN A 111 -14.35 -5.88 -7.96
CA GLN A 111 -14.15 -6.66 -6.73
C GLN A 111 -12.83 -7.45 -6.79
N VAL A 112 -12.58 -8.16 -7.89
CA VAL A 112 -11.33 -8.91 -8.10
C VAL A 112 -10.14 -7.96 -8.05
N LEU A 113 -10.18 -6.86 -8.82
CA LEU A 113 -9.11 -5.86 -8.84
C LEU A 113 -8.84 -5.29 -7.45
N SER A 114 -9.88 -4.98 -6.68
CA SER A 114 -9.73 -4.45 -5.32
C SER A 114 -9.03 -5.43 -4.39
N TRP A 115 -9.42 -6.70 -4.42
CA TRP A 115 -8.83 -7.71 -3.54
C TRP A 115 -7.41 -8.08 -3.94
N VAL A 116 -7.14 -8.25 -5.24
CA VAL A 116 -5.79 -8.51 -5.75
C VAL A 116 -4.86 -7.34 -5.42
N THR A 117 -5.33 -6.11 -5.61
CA THR A 117 -4.57 -4.91 -5.28
C THR A 117 -4.33 -4.80 -3.79
N ALA A 118 -5.33 -5.07 -2.94
CA ALA A 118 -5.16 -5.05 -1.49
C ALA A 118 -4.15 -6.11 -1.03
N ALA A 119 -4.20 -7.32 -1.57
CA ALA A 119 -3.25 -8.39 -1.27
C ALA A 119 -1.82 -8.01 -1.70
N TYR A 120 -1.66 -7.43 -2.89
CA TYR A 120 -0.37 -6.92 -3.35
C TYR A 120 0.15 -5.80 -2.44
N CYS A 121 -0.69 -4.83 -2.06
CA CYS A 121 -0.30 -3.76 -1.15
C CYS A 121 0.11 -4.27 0.24
N LEU A 122 -0.55 -5.32 0.75
CA LEU A 122 -0.15 -6.00 1.99
C LEU A 122 1.23 -6.66 1.82
N LEU A 123 1.43 -7.43 0.75
CA LEU A 123 2.73 -8.05 0.45
C LEU A 123 3.84 -7.00 0.33
N ALA A 124 3.58 -5.90 -0.38
CA ALA A 124 4.52 -4.78 -0.51
C ALA A 124 4.85 -4.16 0.85
N THR A 125 3.84 -3.98 1.71
CA THR A 125 4.04 -3.45 3.07
C THR A 125 4.93 -4.37 3.90
N VAL A 126 4.73 -5.68 3.78
CA VAL A 126 5.58 -6.67 4.45
C VAL A 126 7.01 -6.65 3.90
N ALA A 127 7.18 -6.65 2.58
CA ALA A 127 8.50 -6.64 1.95
C ALA A 127 9.27 -5.33 2.15
N LEU A 128 8.57 -4.21 2.31
CA LEU A 128 9.15 -2.89 2.53
C LEU A 128 9.05 -2.46 4.00
N MET A 129 8.83 -3.40 4.92
CA MET A 129 8.70 -3.14 6.34
C MET A 129 9.83 -2.28 6.94
N PRO A 130 11.12 -2.41 6.54
CA PRO A 130 12.18 -1.52 7.00
C PRO A 130 11.90 -0.03 6.78
N TYR A 131 11.19 0.34 5.70
CA TYR A 131 10.81 1.72 5.44
C TYR A 131 9.89 2.28 6.52
N LEU A 132 9.10 1.45 7.21
CA LEU A 132 8.22 1.90 8.29
C LEU A 132 8.99 2.45 9.50
N ALA A 133 10.27 2.11 9.66
CA ALA A 133 11.12 2.68 10.71
C ALA A 133 11.61 4.11 10.39
N ALA A 134 11.53 4.54 9.11
CA ALA A 134 12.07 5.82 8.67
C ALA A 134 11.36 7.03 9.28
N PRO A 135 10.01 7.11 9.30
CA PRO A 135 9.31 8.30 9.80
C PRO A 135 9.33 8.46 11.32
N GLY A 136 9.80 7.45 12.08
CA GLY A 136 9.66 7.41 13.53
C GLY A 136 8.21 7.61 13.97
N GLY A 137 7.97 8.52 14.93
CA GLY A 137 6.62 8.82 15.43
C GLY A 137 5.65 9.42 14.39
N ALA A 138 6.16 9.98 13.28
CA ALA A 138 5.31 10.54 12.23
C ALA A 138 4.49 9.48 11.48
N ILE A 139 4.81 8.19 11.63
CA ILE A 139 4.08 7.08 11.00
C ILE A 139 2.58 7.09 11.34
N ILE A 140 2.18 7.53 12.53
CA ILE A 140 0.78 7.60 12.95
C ILE A 140 0.02 8.64 12.12
N VAL A 141 0.65 9.81 11.90
CA VAL A 141 0.06 10.88 11.09
C VAL A 141 -0.03 10.45 9.63
N LEU A 142 1.02 9.83 9.09
CA LEU A 142 1.02 9.31 7.72
C LEU A 142 -0.04 8.22 7.52
N LEU A 143 -0.20 7.32 8.50
CA LEU A 143 -1.26 6.31 8.48
C LEU A 143 -2.65 6.95 8.46
N ALA A 144 -2.88 7.97 9.30
CA ALA A 144 -4.14 8.69 9.35
C ALA A 144 -4.44 9.43 8.03
N LEU A 145 -3.43 10.05 7.41
CA LEU A 145 -3.57 10.69 6.10
C LEU A 145 -3.88 9.68 5.00
N SER A 146 -3.18 8.54 4.98
CA SER A 146 -3.43 7.46 4.01
C SER A 146 -4.84 6.89 4.17
N ALA A 147 -5.28 6.63 5.40
CA ALA A 147 -6.62 6.16 5.70
C ALA A 147 -7.68 7.20 5.29
N GLY A 148 -7.41 8.48 5.56
CA GLY A 148 -8.23 9.61 5.16
C GLY A 148 -8.41 9.67 3.64
N LEU A 149 -7.33 9.56 2.87
CA LEU A 149 -7.37 9.58 1.42
C LEU A 149 -8.17 8.40 0.84
N VAL A 150 -7.92 7.19 1.36
CA VAL A 150 -8.65 5.98 0.95
C VAL A 150 -10.15 6.11 1.26
N ASN A 151 -10.49 6.67 2.43
CA ASN A 151 -11.88 6.93 2.82
C ASN A 151 -12.54 8.00 1.93
N VAL A 152 -11.84 9.11 1.64
CA VAL A 152 -12.36 10.17 0.74
C VAL A 152 -12.60 9.64 -0.66
N ALA A 153 -11.67 8.85 -1.22
CA ALA A 153 -11.84 8.24 -2.54
C ALA A 153 -13.02 7.24 -2.60
N THR A 154 -13.45 6.73 -1.45
CA THR A 154 -14.55 5.76 -1.34
C THR A 154 -15.92 6.44 -1.26
N ARG A 155 -16.00 7.66 -0.72
CA ARG A 155 -17.24 8.45 -0.57
C ARG A 155 -17.69 9.06 -1.88
#